data_AF-A0A8H4IRI0-F1
#
_entry.id   AF-A0A8H4IRI0-F1
#
_cell.length_a   1.000
_cell.length_b   1.000
_cell.length_c   1.000
_cell.angle_alpha   90.00
_cell.angle_beta   90.00
_cell.angle_gamma   90.00
#
_symmetry.space_group_name_H-M   'P 1'
#
loop_
_entity.id
_entity.type
_entity.pdbx_description
1 polymer ?
#
loop_
_entity_poly.entity_id
_entity_poly.type
_entity_poly.pdbx_seq_one_letter_code
_entity_poly.pdbx_strand_id
1 'polypeptide(L)'
;MSVNTIDPSESEDLLDSSEDDGQSDSRKRPRVAFQDRLDDPPKTSATPVPFATPITPQRFHPEEHEFTSIPDEADEMAQSADTYASFGDEGTTATVNMYGKLIQITQYLGNSPSGFFSVDLSLVPEPYYVKDRAQELMTLRASHFGICPYFETGILSEPPNERPAMEFLHDRWPRVTAELDGITSVHQFFVRNSTIFDVWTFHPSKEAITITGDLVFDLDLLIRELDFVHDHKFNGESLSDSSYSAYLGPQDQSAIVRHSGSSNDRIKDAVGLCIALGAEIRGADSSSALAAEALSDTPYQIIKLADFISKTKDSLDEDMREFVKEHLRSLVGPWLRKLDEADKRGHFAFPQPGTQKYRLEYHVWIWRALLAIDKLRIVGSLKGSGTKTSSARDQVSQLPLGDFSPAEIQRKVLKRFTTENTASRRRMIAVSRKSAETRFLFRSRDTVLFYESKPPFFDKSDSLWKATIDAQRYHEENEDSTWDNPLRYGLALMMAAKGFQINWKSAQRIFDNSRATLLMSSSSNGLFPGQMNKATKEPELFYYAGWRDFYWHVGFEIP
;
A
#
# COMPACT_ATOMS: atom_id res chain seq x y z
N MET A 1 62.76 -11.13 -16.24
CA MET A 1 61.65 -11.98 -15.78
C MET A 1 60.38 -11.34 -16.29
N SER A 2 59.70 -12.09 -17.15
CA SER A 2 59.00 -11.58 -18.31
C SER A 2 57.53 -11.31 -18.05
N VAL A 3 57.06 -10.21 -18.63
CA VAL A 3 55.65 -9.86 -18.86
C VAL A 3 55.11 -10.80 -19.93
N ASN A 4 53.97 -11.44 -19.69
CA ASN A 4 53.19 -12.12 -20.73
C ASN A 4 51.83 -11.43 -20.84
N THR A 5 51.72 -10.61 -21.88
CA THR A 5 50.51 -10.27 -22.62
C THR A 5 50.00 -11.51 -23.37
N ILE A 6 48.69 -11.76 -23.33
CA ILE A 6 48.02 -12.66 -24.28
C ILE A 6 46.94 -11.84 -25.00
N ASP A 7 47.04 -11.91 -26.32
CA ASP A 7 46.23 -11.28 -27.36
C ASP A 7 44.91 -12.07 -27.56
N PRO A 8 43.78 -11.43 -27.92
CA PRO A 8 42.50 -12.10 -28.14
C PRO A 8 42.21 -12.27 -29.63
N SER A 9 42.14 -13.51 -30.10
CA SER A 9 41.56 -13.83 -31.41
C SER A 9 41.23 -15.31 -31.52
N GLU A 10 40.09 -15.61 -32.15
CA GLU A 10 39.63 -16.92 -32.66
C GLU A 10 38.79 -17.79 -31.71
N SER A 11 37.47 -17.55 -31.74
CA SER A 11 36.49 -18.63 -31.95
C SER A 11 35.13 -18.00 -32.33
N GLU A 12 35.02 -17.59 -33.59
CA GLU A 12 33.73 -17.52 -34.28
C GLU A 12 33.33 -18.94 -34.72
N ASP A 13 32.04 -19.11 -34.97
CA ASP A 13 31.35 -20.27 -35.54
C ASP A 13 31.01 -21.43 -34.59
N LEU A 14 29.78 -21.40 -34.08
CA LEU A 14 28.76 -22.45 -34.19
C LEU A 14 27.54 -22.06 -33.32
N LEU A 15 26.65 -21.22 -33.88
CA LEU A 15 25.27 -21.12 -33.40
C LEU A 15 24.36 -21.73 -34.46
N ASP A 16 23.87 -22.91 -34.10
CA ASP A 16 22.89 -23.71 -34.80
C ASP A 16 21.55 -22.97 -34.76
N SER A 17 21.05 -22.61 -35.94
CA SER A 17 19.75 -21.98 -36.15
C SER A 17 18.68 -23.07 -36.17
N SER A 18 18.03 -23.33 -35.04
CA SER A 18 16.76 -24.05 -35.03
C SER A 18 15.63 -23.04 -35.24
N GLU A 19 15.05 -23.08 -36.44
CA GLU A 19 13.79 -22.46 -36.80
C GLU A 19 12.69 -22.96 -35.84
N ASP A 20 12.09 -22.04 -35.08
CA ASP A 20 10.96 -22.31 -34.20
C ASP A 20 9.67 -22.17 -35.03
N ASP A 21 9.14 -23.30 -35.46
CA ASP A 21 7.88 -23.41 -36.18
C ASP A 21 6.74 -22.97 -35.27
N GLY A 22 6.13 -21.83 -35.66
CA GLY A 22 4.91 -21.32 -35.06
C GLY A 22 3.75 -22.31 -35.18
N GLN A 23 3.53 -23.08 -34.13
CA GLN A 23 2.24 -23.70 -33.84
C GLN A 23 1.62 -23.00 -32.63
N SER A 24 0.65 -22.13 -32.94
CA SER A 24 -0.26 -21.57 -31.96
C SER A 24 -1.01 -22.72 -31.26
N ASP A 25 -0.62 -23.01 -30.02
CA ASP A 25 -1.27 -23.99 -29.15
C ASP A 25 -2.67 -23.47 -28.79
N SER A 26 -3.65 -23.84 -29.61
CA SER A 26 -5.07 -23.55 -29.38
C SER A 26 -5.64 -24.49 -28.32
N ARG A 27 -5.07 -24.47 -27.10
CA ARG A 27 -5.75 -25.04 -25.94
C ARG A 27 -6.98 -24.20 -25.67
N LYS A 28 -8.16 -24.81 -25.83
CA LYS A 28 -9.43 -24.21 -25.43
C LYS A 28 -9.36 -23.92 -23.93
N ARG A 29 -9.14 -22.65 -23.57
CA ARG A 29 -9.12 -22.19 -22.18
C ARG A 29 -10.49 -22.44 -21.54
N PRO A 30 -10.55 -22.84 -20.27
CA PRO A 30 -11.81 -22.94 -19.54
C PRO A 30 -12.43 -21.54 -19.40
N ARG A 31 -13.55 -21.32 -20.10
CA ARG A 31 -14.30 -20.06 -20.08
C ARG A 31 -15.61 -20.28 -19.34
N VAL A 32 -16.03 -19.28 -18.58
CA VAL A 32 -17.36 -19.25 -17.98
C VAL A 32 -18.09 -18.03 -18.52
N ALA A 33 -19.04 -18.27 -19.43
CA ALA A 33 -20.11 -17.31 -19.61
C ALA A 33 -20.96 -17.36 -18.34
N PHE A 34 -21.35 -16.20 -17.80
CA PHE A 34 -22.23 -16.14 -16.62
C PHE A 34 -23.63 -16.74 -16.84
N GLN A 35 -23.90 -17.30 -18.03
CA GLN A 35 -25.12 -18.01 -18.40
C GLN A 35 -24.93 -19.54 -18.53
N ASP A 36 -23.68 -20.07 -18.44
CA ASP A 36 -23.38 -21.49 -18.64
C ASP A 36 -23.25 -22.27 -17.31
N ARG A 37 -23.70 -23.53 -17.33
CA ARG A 37 -23.73 -24.43 -16.17
C ARG A 37 -22.38 -25.12 -15.94
N LEU A 38 -21.74 -24.80 -14.81
CA LEU A 38 -20.62 -25.57 -14.22
C LEU A 38 -21.13 -26.70 -13.31
N ASP A 39 -20.24 -27.62 -12.93
CA ASP A 39 -20.54 -28.78 -12.09
C ASP A 39 -21.19 -28.42 -10.73
N ASP A 40 -22.05 -29.31 -10.24
CA ASP A 40 -22.69 -29.18 -8.92
C ASP A 40 -21.65 -29.11 -7.78
N PRO A 41 -21.88 -28.30 -6.73
CA PRO A 41 -20.94 -28.15 -5.62
C PRO A 41 -20.65 -29.50 -4.94
N PRO A 42 -19.40 -29.76 -4.51
CA PRO A 42 -19.06 -31.00 -3.82
C PRO A 42 -19.86 -31.12 -2.52
N LYS A 43 -20.48 -32.29 -2.30
CA LYS A 43 -21.21 -32.63 -1.07
C LYS A 43 -20.23 -32.76 0.10
N THR A 44 -19.88 -31.65 0.74
CA THR A 44 -19.09 -31.66 1.99
C THR A 44 -19.92 -31.12 3.15
N SER A 45 -19.94 -31.87 4.26
CA SER A 45 -20.65 -31.55 5.51
C SER A 45 -19.95 -30.46 6.35
N ALA A 46 -19.48 -29.40 5.70
CA ALA A 46 -18.88 -28.26 6.39
C ALA A 46 -19.98 -27.29 6.84
N THR A 47 -19.93 -26.89 8.10
CA THR A 47 -20.78 -25.83 8.67
C THR A 47 -20.67 -24.57 7.80
N PRO A 48 -21.78 -24.01 7.29
CA PRO A 48 -21.73 -22.80 6.49
C PRO A 48 -21.12 -21.67 7.33
N VAL A 49 -19.95 -21.18 6.90
CA VAL A 49 -19.39 -19.93 7.39
C VAL A 49 -20.36 -18.83 6.96
N PRO A 50 -20.77 -17.89 7.83
CA PRO A 50 -21.68 -16.83 7.44
C PRO A 50 -21.02 -16.01 6.33
N PHE A 51 -21.60 -16.04 5.14
CA PHE A 51 -21.20 -15.18 4.04
C PHE A 51 -21.45 -13.72 4.45
N ALA A 52 -20.44 -12.88 4.31
CA ALA A 52 -20.65 -11.44 4.33
C ALA A 52 -21.59 -11.11 3.16
N THR A 53 -22.67 -10.38 3.42
CA THR A 53 -23.53 -9.79 2.40
C THR A 53 -22.67 -9.06 1.37
N PRO A 54 -22.99 -9.11 0.05
CA PRO A 54 -22.27 -8.34 -0.96
C PRO A 54 -22.16 -6.88 -0.50
N ILE A 55 -20.92 -6.41 -0.33
CA ILE A 55 -20.68 -5.02 0.05
C ILE A 55 -20.93 -4.20 -1.21
N THR A 56 -22.03 -3.46 -1.25
CA THR A 56 -22.25 -2.47 -2.30
C THR A 56 -21.14 -1.42 -2.18
N PRO A 57 -20.32 -1.21 -3.21
CA PRO A 57 -19.29 -0.18 -3.18
C PRO A 57 -19.95 1.18 -2.98
N GLN A 58 -19.54 1.88 -1.92
CA GLN A 58 -20.01 3.22 -1.58
C GLN A 58 -19.71 4.16 -2.76
N ARG A 59 -20.72 4.84 -3.32
CA ARG A 59 -20.47 5.86 -4.35
C ARG A 59 -19.72 7.04 -3.74
N PHE A 60 -18.42 7.05 -3.97
CA PHE A 60 -17.60 8.23 -3.88
C PHE A 60 -17.45 8.74 -5.31
N HIS A 61 -17.96 9.95 -5.59
CA HIS A 61 -17.73 10.65 -6.85
C HIS A 61 -16.60 11.63 -6.60
N PRO A 62 -15.34 11.26 -6.91
CA PRO A 62 -14.25 12.16 -6.63
C PRO A 62 -14.34 13.37 -7.52
N GLU A 63 -14.03 14.53 -6.97
CA GLU A 63 -13.82 15.72 -7.78
C GLU A 63 -12.53 15.57 -8.60
N GLU A 64 -12.46 16.28 -9.74
CA GLU A 64 -11.32 16.19 -10.67
C GLU A 64 -9.98 16.49 -9.98
N HIS A 65 -9.99 17.37 -8.97
CA HIS A 65 -8.81 17.76 -8.19
C HIS A 65 -8.36 16.69 -7.17
N GLU A 66 -9.13 15.63 -6.95
CA GLU A 66 -8.79 14.51 -6.05
C GLU A 66 -8.01 13.40 -6.76
N PHE A 67 -7.93 13.48 -8.09
CA PHE A 67 -7.09 12.61 -8.90
C PHE A 67 -5.70 13.22 -9.09
N THR A 68 -4.70 12.37 -9.03
CA THR A 68 -3.33 12.71 -9.39
C THR A 68 -2.89 11.90 -10.60
N SER A 69 -2.18 12.56 -11.51
CA SER A 69 -1.65 11.98 -12.74
C SER A 69 -0.25 12.50 -12.98
N ILE A 70 0.45 11.91 -13.96
CA ILE A 70 1.73 12.45 -14.41
C ILE A 70 1.47 13.85 -14.99
N PRO A 71 2.16 14.91 -14.51
CA PRO A 71 1.93 16.27 -15.01
C PRO A 71 2.20 16.40 -16.51
N ASP A 72 1.45 17.28 -17.17
CA ASP A 72 1.61 17.58 -18.60
C ASP A 72 3.00 18.14 -18.92
N GLU A 73 3.68 18.74 -17.93
CA GLU A 73 5.04 19.27 -18.07
C GLU A 73 6.14 18.23 -17.79
N ALA A 74 5.78 16.98 -17.45
CA ALA A 74 6.75 15.90 -17.29
C ALA A 74 7.46 15.59 -18.61
N ASP A 75 8.67 15.01 -18.52
CA ASP A 75 9.42 14.60 -19.71
C ASP A 75 8.64 13.55 -20.52
N GLU A 76 8.79 13.59 -21.85
CA GLU A 76 8.11 12.68 -22.78
C GLU A 76 8.35 11.21 -22.46
N MET A 77 9.55 10.86 -21.95
CA MET A 77 9.87 9.51 -21.51
C MET A 77 9.03 9.09 -20.29
N ALA A 78 8.72 10.01 -19.38
CA ALA A 78 7.87 9.72 -18.22
C ALA A 78 6.41 9.52 -18.64
N GLN A 79 5.90 10.36 -19.53
CA GLN A 79 4.52 10.27 -20.04
C GLN A 79 4.29 9.00 -20.88
N SER A 80 5.31 8.58 -21.64
CA SER A 80 5.25 7.42 -22.55
C SER A 80 5.73 6.10 -21.95
N ALA A 81 6.18 6.06 -20.69
CA ALA A 81 6.68 4.82 -20.09
C ALA A 81 5.57 3.83 -19.72
N ASP A 82 5.62 2.60 -20.23
CA ASP A 82 4.68 1.55 -19.84
C ASP A 82 4.73 1.33 -18.33
N THR A 83 3.58 1.53 -17.67
CA THR A 83 3.48 1.53 -16.22
C THR A 83 2.48 0.50 -15.73
N TYR A 84 2.66 0.07 -14.49
CA TYR A 84 1.70 -0.72 -13.74
C TYR A 84 1.48 -0.03 -12.40
N ALA A 85 0.35 -0.30 -11.77
CA ALA A 85 0.03 0.22 -10.45
C ALA A 85 -0.23 -0.92 -9.48
N SER A 86 0.47 -0.90 -8.35
CA SER A 86 0.21 -1.80 -7.23
C SER A 86 -0.49 -1.05 -6.12
N PHE A 87 -1.57 -1.62 -5.59
CA PHE A 87 -2.42 -1.02 -4.57
C PHE A 87 -2.87 -2.10 -3.59
N GLY A 88 -3.33 -1.70 -2.40
CA GLY A 88 -3.72 -2.68 -1.39
C GLY A 88 -4.22 -2.07 -0.10
N ASP A 89 -4.85 -2.91 0.72
CA ASP A 89 -5.33 -2.59 2.06
C ASP A 89 -5.34 -3.85 2.94
N GLU A 90 -5.02 -3.68 4.23
CA GLU A 90 -5.13 -4.74 5.25
C GLU A 90 -4.52 -6.11 4.86
N GLY A 91 -3.36 -6.11 4.21
CA GLY A 91 -2.64 -7.33 3.82
C GLY A 91 -3.15 -8.01 2.55
N THR A 92 -4.08 -7.38 1.83
CA THR A 92 -4.46 -7.73 0.46
C THR A 92 -3.89 -6.69 -0.50
N THR A 93 -3.19 -7.13 -1.53
CA THR A 93 -2.63 -6.28 -2.58
C THR A 93 -3.05 -6.77 -3.95
N ALA A 94 -3.11 -5.86 -4.90
CA ALA A 94 -3.41 -6.11 -6.29
C ALA A 94 -2.49 -5.26 -7.17
N THR A 95 -2.20 -5.76 -8.36
CA THR A 95 -1.42 -5.04 -9.36
C THR A 95 -2.20 -5.00 -10.66
N VAL A 96 -2.36 -3.82 -11.24
CA VAL A 96 -2.93 -3.61 -12.57
C VAL A 96 -1.87 -3.12 -13.55
N ASN A 97 -1.95 -3.56 -14.79
CA ASN A 97 -1.09 -3.08 -15.87
C ASN A 97 -1.58 -1.73 -16.44
N MET A 98 -0.89 -1.21 -17.46
CA MET A 98 -1.25 0.09 -18.06
C MET A 98 -2.66 0.13 -18.63
N TYR A 99 -3.21 -1.01 -19.05
CA TYR A 99 -4.55 -1.15 -19.63
C TYR A 99 -5.63 -1.39 -18.59
N GLY A 100 -5.31 -1.28 -17.29
CA GLY A 100 -6.27 -1.53 -16.22
C GLY A 100 -6.68 -3.01 -16.14
N LYS A 101 -5.79 -3.94 -16.51
CA LYS A 101 -6.02 -5.36 -16.28
C LYS A 101 -5.25 -5.80 -15.05
N LEU A 102 -5.91 -6.46 -14.10
CA LEU A 102 -5.22 -7.05 -12.94
C LEU A 102 -4.23 -8.10 -13.44
N ILE A 103 -3.00 -8.13 -12.93
CA ILE A 103 -1.99 -9.13 -13.33
C ILE A 103 -1.61 -10.03 -12.16
N GLN A 104 -1.84 -9.56 -10.93
CA GLN A 104 -1.58 -10.30 -9.72
C GLN A 104 -2.47 -9.80 -8.57
N ILE A 105 -2.97 -10.74 -7.78
CA ILE A 105 -3.61 -10.50 -6.48
C ILE A 105 -2.75 -11.22 -5.44
N THR A 106 -2.56 -10.66 -4.26
CA THR A 106 -1.83 -11.29 -3.17
C THR A 106 -2.50 -11.04 -1.83
N GLN A 107 -2.55 -12.06 -0.98
CA GLN A 107 -3.13 -11.96 0.35
C GLN A 107 -2.34 -12.80 1.36
N TYR A 108 -2.20 -12.28 2.59
CA TYR A 108 -1.70 -13.07 3.72
C TYR A 108 -2.84 -13.88 4.37
N LEU A 109 -2.69 -15.20 4.41
CA LEU A 109 -3.65 -16.13 5.03
C LEU A 109 -3.05 -16.92 6.21
N GLY A 110 -1.71 -16.95 6.34
CA GLY A 110 -1.03 -17.57 7.48
C GLY A 110 -1.13 -19.10 7.58
N ASN A 111 -1.65 -19.77 6.55
CA ASN A 111 -1.86 -21.23 6.49
C ASN A 111 -0.82 -21.99 5.65
N SER A 112 0.33 -21.37 5.36
CA SER A 112 1.46 -21.94 4.60
C SER A 112 2.83 -21.49 5.15
N PRO A 113 3.96 -22.03 4.64
CA PRO A 113 5.30 -21.59 5.05
C PRO A 113 5.59 -20.10 4.89
N SER A 114 5.22 -19.48 3.75
CA SER A 114 5.33 -18.03 3.57
C SER A 114 4.18 -17.28 4.24
N GLY A 115 3.02 -17.93 4.36
CA GLY A 115 1.75 -17.35 4.78
C GLY A 115 1.09 -16.47 3.71
N PHE A 116 1.72 -16.26 2.56
CA PHE A 116 1.22 -15.44 1.46
C PHE A 116 0.80 -16.31 0.28
N PHE A 117 -0.33 -15.94 -0.33
CA PHE A 117 -0.83 -16.55 -1.55
C PHE A 117 -1.01 -15.49 -2.62
N SER A 118 -0.81 -15.88 -3.87
CA SER A 118 -1.15 -15.06 -5.03
C SER A 118 -2.15 -15.74 -5.94
N VAL A 119 -2.95 -14.93 -6.62
CA VAL A 119 -3.62 -15.30 -7.86
C VAL A 119 -2.90 -14.60 -9.00
N ASP A 120 -2.45 -15.35 -9.99
CA ASP A 120 -1.85 -14.82 -11.21
C ASP A 120 -2.25 -15.63 -12.44
N LEU A 121 -1.81 -15.16 -13.62
CA LEU A 121 -2.08 -15.82 -14.90
C LEU A 121 -1.26 -17.11 -15.02
N SER A 122 -1.82 -18.12 -15.70
CA SER A 122 -1.16 -19.42 -15.95
C SER A 122 0.23 -19.32 -16.60
N LEU A 123 0.47 -18.26 -17.38
CA LEU A 123 1.74 -17.96 -18.03
C LEU A 123 2.85 -17.49 -17.08
N VAL A 124 2.50 -17.01 -15.88
CA VAL A 124 3.48 -16.50 -14.93
C VAL A 124 4.26 -17.69 -14.36
N PRO A 125 5.60 -17.67 -14.31
CA PRO A 125 6.38 -18.74 -13.68
C PRO A 125 6.11 -18.89 -12.18
N GLU A 126 6.35 -20.09 -11.66
CA GLU A 126 6.18 -20.40 -10.23
C GLU A 126 7.06 -19.53 -9.33
N PRO A 127 6.67 -19.28 -8.06
CA PRO A 127 7.40 -18.42 -7.14
C PRO A 127 8.88 -18.76 -6.96
N TYR A 128 9.26 -20.04 -6.94
CA TYR A 128 10.67 -20.44 -6.84
C TYR A 128 11.55 -19.92 -8.00
N TYR A 129 10.99 -19.70 -9.20
CA TYR A 129 11.68 -19.10 -10.34
C TYR A 129 11.70 -17.57 -10.26
N VAL A 130 12.29 -17.02 -9.19
CA VAL A 130 12.24 -15.59 -8.83
C VAL A 130 12.51 -14.66 -10.01
N LYS A 131 13.59 -14.91 -10.77
CA LYS A 131 14.02 -14.04 -11.87
C LYS A 131 13.05 -14.08 -13.04
N ASP A 132 12.68 -15.28 -13.48
CA ASP A 132 11.81 -15.46 -14.63
C ASP A 132 10.40 -14.97 -14.33
N ARG A 133 9.91 -15.23 -13.11
CA ARG A 133 8.64 -14.70 -12.60
C ARG A 133 8.62 -13.17 -12.60
N ALA A 134 9.68 -12.53 -12.08
CA ALA A 134 9.78 -11.08 -12.07
C ALA A 134 9.82 -10.50 -13.49
N GLN A 135 10.56 -11.14 -14.40
CA GLN A 135 10.62 -10.75 -15.81
C GLN A 135 9.26 -10.86 -16.47
N GLU A 136 8.51 -11.95 -16.24
CA GLU A 136 7.19 -12.15 -16.83
C GLU A 136 6.17 -11.14 -16.32
N LEU A 137 6.16 -10.88 -15.00
CA LEU A 137 5.32 -9.83 -14.42
C LEU A 137 5.65 -8.44 -14.98
N MET A 138 6.93 -8.17 -15.29
CA MET A 138 7.33 -6.94 -15.98
C MET A 138 6.86 -6.89 -17.43
N THR A 139 6.88 -8.00 -18.17
CA THR A 139 6.33 -8.08 -19.53
C THR A 139 4.82 -7.80 -19.52
N LEU A 140 4.10 -8.26 -18.50
CA LEU A 140 2.66 -8.04 -18.36
C LEU A 140 2.25 -6.57 -18.15
N ARG A 141 3.18 -5.68 -17.80
CA ARG A 141 2.87 -4.25 -17.57
C ARG A 141 2.29 -3.53 -18.79
N ALA A 142 2.65 -4.00 -19.99
CA ALA A 142 2.23 -3.45 -21.28
C ALA A 142 1.34 -4.44 -22.06
N SER A 143 0.84 -5.47 -21.39
CA SER A 143 0.06 -6.53 -22.02
C SER A 143 -1.43 -6.23 -22.02
N HIS A 144 -2.16 -6.70 -23.01
CA HIS A 144 -3.63 -6.68 -23.01
C HIS A 144 -4.22 -7.83 -22.17
N PHE A 145 -3.39 -8.75 -21.69
CA PHE A 145 -3.79 -9.87 -20.84
C PHE A 145 -3.86 -9.48 -19.36
N GLY A 146 -4.84 -10.03 -18.65
CA GLY A 146 -4.96 -9.91 -17.20
C GLY A 146 -6.22 -10.60 -16.67
N ILE A 147 -6.35 -10.58 -15.35
CA ILE A 147 -7.44 -11.07 -14.52
C ILE A 147 -8.59 -10.06 -14.57
N CYS A 148 -9.39 -10.11 -15.63
CA CYS A 148 -10.53 -9.22 -15.77
C CYS A 148 -11.65 -9.90 -16.56
N PRO A 149 -12.91 -9.49 -16.36
CA PRO A 149 -13.94 -9.82 -17.32
C PRO A 149 -13.64 -9.16 -18.67
N TYR A 150 -14.24 -9.65 -19.75
CA TYR A 150 -14.20 -9.04 -21.07
C TYR A 150 -15.49 -9.34 -21.82
N PHE A 151 -15.84 -8.47 -22.78
CA PHE A 151 -16.95 -8.75 -23.68
C PHE A 151 -16.47 -9.63 -24.82
N GLU A 152 -17.15 -10.74 -25.10
CA GLU A 152 -16.72 -11.68 -26.15
C GLU A 152 -16.87 -11.08 -27.56
N THR A 153 -17.81 -10.16 -27.72
CA THR A 153 -18.09 -9.48 -29.00
C THR A 153 -18.39 -8.00 -28.76
N GLY A 154 -18.35 -7.20 -29.82
CA GLY A 154 -18.79 -5.80 -29.80
C GLY A 154 -17.67 -4.79 -29.54
N ILE A 155 -18.02 -3.50 -29.48
CA ILE A 155 -17.05 -2.39 -29.39
C ILE A 155 -16.16 -2.50 -28.14
N LEU A 156 -16.65 -3.11 -27.06
CA LEU A 156 -15.90 -3.31 -25.81
C LEU A 156 -15.00 -4.57 -25.83
N SER A 157 -15.01 -5.36 -26.91
CA SER A 157 -14.15 -6.54 -27.08
C SER A 157 -12.79 -6.19 -27.69
N GLU A 158 -12.69 -5.02 -28.34
CA GLU A 158 -11.46 -4.56 -28.96
C GLU A 158 -10.58 -3.80 -27.96
N PRO A 159 -9.24 -3.96 -28.03
CA PRO A 159 -8.35 -3.14 -27.24
C PRO A 159 -8.48 -1.65 -27.62
N PRO A 160 -8.23 -0.71 -26.70
CA PRO A 160 -8.30 0.71 -27.02
C PRO A 160 -7.29 1.08 -28.10
N ASN A 161 -7.72 1.96 -29.03
CA ASN A 161 -6.87 2.44 -30.13
C ASN A 161 -5.69 3.27 -29.64
N GLU A 162 -5.90 3.98 -28.53
CA GLU A 162 -4.92 4.85 -27.90
C GLU A 162 -4.52 4.31 -26.54
N ARG A 163 -3.34 4.73 -26.10
CA ARG A 163 -2.85 4.41 -24.77
C ARG A 163 -3.79 5.03 -23.72
N PRO A 164 -4.30 4.25 -22.76
CA PRO A 164 -5.16 4.77 -21.73
C PRO A 164 -4.39 5.68 -20.75
N ALA A 165 -5.09 6.64 -20.18
CA ALA A 165 -4.59 7.49 -19.11
C ALA A 165 -4.69 6.75 -17.76
N MET A 166 -3.63 6.82 -16.96
CA MET A 166 -3.61 6.29 -15.60
C MET A 166 -3.53 7.43 -14.59
N GLU A 167 -4.49 7.46 -13.69
CA GLU A 167 -4.63 8.43 -12.62
C GLU A 167 -4.75 7.69 -11.28
N PHE A 168 -4.61 8.41 -10.17
CA PHE A 168 -4.72 7.87 -8.83
C PHE A 168 -5.69 8.71 -8.03
N LEU A 169 -6.76 8.08 -7.56
CA LEU A 169 -7.63 8.70 -6.58
C LEU A 169 -6.93 8.71 -5.21
N HIS A 170 -6.80 9.90 -4.62
CA HIS A 170 -6.15 10.13 -3.33
C HIS A 170 -4.73 9.53 -3.24
N ASP A 171 -3.97 9.61 -4.34
CA ASP A 171 -2.59 9.10 -4.45
C ASP A 171 -2.47 7.59 -4.15
N ARG A 172 -3.57 6.84 -4.23
CA ARG A 172 -3.63 5.46 -3.75
C ARG A 172 -4.36 4.51 -4.69
N TRP A 173 -5.50 4.93 -5.23
CA TRP A 173 -6.44 4.04 -5.89
C TRP A 173 -6.37 4.23 -7.41
N PRO A 174 -5.82 3.26 -8.16
CA PRO A 174 -5.63 3.43 -9.60
C PRO A 174 -6.96 3.64 -10.32
N ARG A 175 -6.94 4.56 -11.27
CA ARG A 175 -8.02 4.82 -12.22
C ARG A 175 -7.43 4.77 -13.61
N VAL A 176 -8.01 3.97 -14.49
CA VAL A 176 -7.59 3.85 -15.89
C VAL A 176 -8.73 4.35 -16.77
N THR A 177 -8.44 5.36 -17.59
CA THR A 177 -9.39 5.96 -18.53
C THR A 177 -8.94 5.67 -19.95
N ALA A 178 -9.82 5.05 -20.75
CA ALA A 178 -9.55 4.67 -22.12
C ALA A 178 -10.64 5.19 -23.05
N GLU A 179 -10.25 5.71 -24.21
CA GLU A 179 -11.17 6.07 -25.28
C GLU A 179 -11.33 4.88 -26.23
N LEU A 180 -12.57 4.43 -26.37
CA LEU A 180 -13.03 3.43 -27.34
C LEU A 180 -13.90 4.14 -28.38
N ASP A 181 -14.23 3.47 -29.49
CA ASP A 181 -15.03 4.09 -30.57
C ASP A 181 -16.39 4.59 -30.05
N GLY A 182 -16.46 5.88 -29.75
CA GLY A 182 -17.64 6.53 -29.21
C GLY A 182 -17.88 6.33 -27.69
N ILE A 183 -16.97 5.72 -26.93
CA ILE A 183 -17.16 5.43 -25.49
C ILE A 183 -15.89 5.74 -24.70
N THR A 184 -16.00 6.58 -23.67
CA THR A 184 -14.96 6.69 -22.63
C THR A 184 -15.20 5.61 -21.57
N SER A 185 -14.28 4.65 -21.47
CA SER A 185 -14.27 3.64 -20.41
C SER A 185 -13.43 4.12 -19.23
N VAL A 186 -13.96 4.02 -18.01
CA VAL A 186 -13.26 4.34 -16.76
C VAL A 186 -13.27 3.12 -15.86
N HIS A 187 -12.09 2.66 -15.49
CA HIS A 187 -11.85 1.53 -14.59
C HIS A 187 -11.28 2.06 -13.28
N GLN A 188 -12.03 1.96 -12.18
CA GLN A 188 -11.59 2.39 -10.85
C GLN A 188 -11.32 1.19 -9.97
N PHE A 189 -10.13 1.15 -9.39
CA PHE A 189 -9.67 0.07 -8.52
C PHE A 189 -9.54 0.51 -7.08
N PHE A 190 -9.96 -0.33 -6.12
CA PHE A 190 -9.62 -0.16 -4.70
C PHE A 190 -9.73 -1.49 -3.94
N VAL A 191 -9.15 -1.53 -2.74
CA VAL A 191 -9.23 -2.70 -1.83
C VAL A 191 -9.94 -2.31 -0.56
N ARG A 192 -10.86 -3.16 -0.10
CA ARG A 192 -11.55 -3.00 1.19
C ARG A 192 -11.94 -4.36 1.75
N ASN A 193 -11.69 -4.59 3.04
CA ASN A 193 -12.03 -5.84 3.73
C ASN A 193 -11.54 -7.09 2.97
N SER A 194 -10.28 -7.07 2.53
CA SER A 194 -9.68 -8.13 1.69
C SER A 194 -10.36 -8.40 0.35
N THR A 195 -11.23 -7.50 -0.12
CA THR A 195 -11.89 -7.59 -1.42
C THR A 195 -11.33 -6.53 -2.35
N ILE A 196 -10.99 -6.93 -3.58
CA ILE A 196 -10.59 -6.02 -4.64
C ILE A 196 -11.85 -5.66 -5.43
N PHE A 197 -12.07 -4.37 -5.58
CA PHE A 197 -13.15 -3.82 -6.39
C PHE A 197 -12.54 -3.29 -7.69
N ASP A 198 -13.08 -3.74 -8.81
CA ASP A 198 -12.83 -3.22 -10.15
C ASP A 198 -14.16 -2.70 -10.69
N VAL A 199 -14.30 -1.37 -10.76
CA VAL A 199 -15.55 -0.69 -11.11
C VAL A 199 -15.44 -0.09 -12.50
N TRP A 200 -16.28 -0.59 -13.42
CA TRP A 200 -16.29 -0.18 -14.82
C TRP A 200 -17.41 0.82 -15.07
N THR A 201 -17.06 2.01 -15.57
CA THR A 201 -18.02 3.06 -15.94
C THR A 201 -17.83 3.45 -17.39
N PHE A 202 -18.88 3.31 -18.18
CA PHE A 202 -18.87 3.65 -19.61
C PHE A 202 -19.65 4.95 -19.84
N HIS A 203 -18.99 5.93 -20.47
CA HIS A 203 -19.59 7.20 -20.84
C HIS A 203 -19.67 7.29 -22.37
N PRO A 204 -20.86 7.15 -22.96
CA PRO A 204 -21.02 7.27 -24.41
C PRO A 204 -20.80 8.73 -24.83
N SER A 205 -20.00 8.95 -25.87
CA SER A 205 -19.71 10.29 -26.41
C SER A 205 -20.77 10.79 -27.41
N LYS A 206 -21.64 9.89 -27.90
CA LYS A 206 -22.79 10.17 -28.78
C LYS A 206 -24.08 9.56 -28.19
N GLU A 207 -25.22 9.71 -28.87
CA GLU A 207 -26.52 9.11 -28.47
C GLU A 207 -26.41 7.60 -28.15
N ALA A 208 -27.41 7.10 -27.42
CA ALA A 208 -27.52 5.75 -26.85
C ALA A 208 -26.76 4.66 -27.62
N ILE A 209 -25.70 4.14 -27.00
CA ILE A 209 -24.91 3.03 -27.53
C ILE A 209 -25.46 1.72 -26.96
N THR A 210 -25.70 0.74 -27.83
CA THR A 210 -26.07 -0.61 -27.41
C THR A 210 -24.81 -1.43 -27.23
N ILE A 211 -24.50 -1.77 -25.98
CA ILE A 211 -23.46 -2.75 -25.67
C ILE A 211 -24.03 -4.13 -26.02
N THR A 212 -23.39 -4.81 -26.96
CA THR A 212 -23.74 -6.18 -27.40
C THR A 212 -22.61 -7.12 -27.01
N GLY A 213 -22.94 -8.37 -26.68
CA GLY A 213 -21.97 -9.40 -26.29
C GLY A 213 -22.11 -9.83 -24.83
N ASP A 214 -21.74 -11.07 -24.58
CA ASP A 214 -21.71 -11.63 -23.23
C ASP A 214 -20.45 -11.18 -22.48
N LEU A 215 -20.63 -10.85 -21.20
CA LEU A 215 -19.52 -10.58 -20.29
C LEU A 215 -18.97 -11.92 -19.79
N VAL A 216 -17.75 -12.23 -20.20
CA VAL A 216 -17.06 -13.50 -19.90
C VAL A 216 -15.91 -13.23 -18.95
N PHE A 217 -15.60 -14.19 -18.09
CA PHE A 217 -14.42 -14.15 -17.23
C PHE A 217 -13.55 -15.39 -17.50
N ASP A 218 -12.26 -15.18 -17.81
CA ASP A 218 -11.30 -16.28 -18.01
C ASP A 218 -10.88 -16.81 -16.64
N LEU A 219 -11.18 -18.09 -16.37
CA LEU A 219 -10.80 -18.75 -15.13
C LEU A 219 -9.44 -19.45 -15.22
N ASP A 220 -8.65 -19.21 -16.28
CA ASP A 220 -7.27 -19.67 -16.43
C ASP A 220 -6.29 -18.96 -15.46
N LEU A 221 -6.61 -19.03 -14.17
CA LEU A 221 -5.92 -18.43 -13.04
C LEU A 221 -5.31 -19.49 -12.13
N LEU A 222 -4.10 -19.24 -11.64
CA LEU A 222 -3.44 -20.11 -10.68
C LEU A 222 -3.39 -19.46 -9.30
N ILE A 223 -3.82 -20.21 -8.29
CA ILE A 223 -3.63 -19.89 -6.88
C ILE A 223 -2.31 -20.51 -6.42
N ARG A 224 -1.34 -19.67 -6.05
CA ARG A 224 0.02 -20.08 -5.71
C ARG A 224 0.46 -19.59 -4.34
N GLU A 225 1.29 -20.38 -3.69
CA GLU A 225 1.90 -20.08 -2.40
C GLU A 225 3.24 -19.37 -2.65
N LEU A 226 3.43 -18.17 -2.08
CA LEU A 226 4.57 -17.29 -2.38
C LEU A 226 5.84 -17.64 -1.59
N ASP A 227 6.20 -18.91 -1.50
CA ASP A 227 7.51 -19.38 -1.08
C ASP A 227 8.48 -19.36 -2.27
N PHE A 228 9.40 -18.41 -2.24
CA PHE A 228 10.44 -18.22 -3.25
C PHE A 228 11.68 -19.10 -3.01
N VAL A 229 11.69 -19.92 -1.96
CA VAL A 229 12.86 -20.72 -1.53
C VAL A 229 12.72 -22.18 -1.90
N HIS A 230 11.50 -22.73 -1.87
CA HIS A 230 11.26 -24.13 -2.12
C HIS A 230 10.34 -24.32 -3.31
N ASP A 231 10.66 -25.34 -4.10
CA ASP A 231 9.74 -25.90 -5.08
C ASP A 231 8.61 -26.64 -4.35
N HIS A 232 7.37 -26.32 -4.67
CA HIS A 232 6.17 -26.86 -4.04
C HIS A 232 5.30 -27.50 -5.09
N LYS A 233 4.85 -28.74 -4.84
CA LYS A 233 3.92 -29.43 -5.75
C LYS A 233 2.65 -28.61 -5.96
N PHE A 234 2.17 -27.94 -4.91
CA PHE A 234 1.08 -26.97 -4.97
C PHE A 234 1.30 -25.88 -6.04
N ASN A 235 2.50 -25.36 -6.26
CA ASN A 235 2.70 -24.28 -7.23
C ASN A 235 2.75 -24.76 -8.68
N GLY A 236 3.18 -26.01 -8.90
CA GLY A 236 3.26 -26.64 -10.22
C GLY A 236 1.96 -27.30 -10.70
N GLU A 237 0.92 -27.31 -9.89
CA GLU A 237 -0.40 -27.82 -10.27
C GLU A 237 -1.15 -26.81 -11.17
N SER A 238 -1.80 -27.35 -12.19
CA SER A 238 -2.61 -26.62 -13.17
C SER A 238 -4.10 -26.73 -12.84
N LEU A 239 -4.94 -25.89 -13.46
CA LEU A 239 -6.40 -25.98 -13.30
C LEU A 239 -7.02 -27.31 -13.73
N SER A 240 -6.31 -28.09 -14.53
CA SER A 240 -6.75 -29.43 -14.95
C SER A 240 -6.47 -30.50 -13.89
N ASP A 241 -5.64 -30.19 -12.89
CA ASP A 241 -5.32 -31.10 -11.82
C ASP A 241 -6.47 -31.21 -10.82
N SER A 242 -6.66 -32.43 -10.28
CA SER A 242 -7.75 -32.74 -9.35
C SER A 242 -7.72 -31.95 -8.02
N SER A 243 -6.62 -31.24 -7.73
CA SER A 243 -6.50 -30.35 -6.59
C SER A 243 -7.25 -29.03 -6.80
N TYR A 244 -7.47 -28.63 -8.05
CA TYR A 244 -8.30 -27.50 -8.41
C TYR A 244 -9.76 -27.90 -8.57
N SER A 245 -10.64 -26.98 -8.21
CA SER A 245 -12.06 -27.06 -8.50
C SER A 245 -12.58 -25.66 -8.79
N ALA A 246 -13.43 -25.54 -9.81
CA ALA A 246 -14.12 -24.31 -10.14
C ALA A 246 -15.64 -24.58 -10.16
N TYR A 247 -16.41 -23.76 -9.47
CA TYR A 247 -17.86 -23.93 -9.37
C TYR A 247 -18.54 -22.58 -9.15
N LEU A 248 -19.84 -22.52 -9.43
CA LEU A 248 -20.64 -21.33 -9.15
C LEU A 248 -20.96 -21.24 -7.66
N GLY A 249 -20.83 -20.03 -7.11
CA GLY A 249 -21.26 -19.74 -5.76
C GLY A 249 -22.79 -19.63 -5.64
N PRO A 250 -23.29 -19.27 -4.44
CA PRO A 250 -24.73 -19.20 -4.20
C PRO A 250 -25.47 -18.33 -5.23
N GLN A 251 -26.62 -18.83 -5.70
CA GLN A 251 -27.49 -18.14 -6.66
C GLN A 251 -26.85 -17.84 -8.02
N ASP A 252 -25.76 -18.52 -8.37
CA ASP A 252 -25.03 -18.33 -9.63
C ASP A 252 -24.50 -16.89 -9.81
N GLN A 253 -24.32 -16.15 -8.71
CA GLN A 253 -23.86 -14.75 -8.70
C GLN A 253 -22.34 -14.60 -8.55
N SER A 254 -21.64 -15.72 -8.35
CA SER A 254 -20.18 -15.72 -8.23
C SER A 254 -19.57 -16.98 -8.84
N ALA A 255 -18.32 -16.88 -9.27
CA ALA A 255 -17.47 -18.02 -9.60
C ALA A 255 -16.44 -18.20 -8.49
N ILE A 256 -16.25 -19.44 -8.05
CA ILE A 256 -15.29 -19.80 -7.02
C ILE A 256 -14.25 -20.72 -7.63
N VAL A 257 -12.98 -20.31 -7.60
CA VAL A 257 -11.83 -21.16 -7.91
C VAL A 257 -11.20 -21.56 -6.60
N ARG A 258 -11.02 -22.86 -6.38
CA ARG A 258 -10.46 -23.41 -5.14
C ARG A 258 -9.30 -24.33 -5.46
N HIS A 259 -8.19 -24.14 -4.75
CA HIS A 259 -7.02 -24.99 -4.78
C HIS A 259 -6.87 -25.72 -3.43
N SER A 260 -6.93 -27.04 -3.46
CA SER A 260 -6.80 -27.88 -2.27
C SER A 260 -5.37 -27.86 -1.74
N GLY A 261 -5.22 -27.62 -0.44
CA GLY A 261 -3.92 -27.65 0.22
C GLY A 261 -3.23 -29.02 0.13
N SER A 262 -1.90 -28.99 0.13
CA SER A 262 -1.05 -30.18 0.11
C SER A 262 -0.33 -30.32 1.45
N SER A 263 -0.54 -31.46 2.13
CA SER A 263 0.17 -31.75 3.39
C SER A 263 1.68 -31.84 3.21
N ASN A 264 2.13 -32.24 2.02
CA ASN A 264 3.56 -32.33 1.69
C ASN A 264 4.19 -30.92 1.62
N ASP A 265 3.43 -29.95 1.13
CA ASP A 265 3.85 -28.54 0.99
C ASP A 265 3.51 -27.71 2.25
N ARG A 266 3.03 -28.37 3.32
CA ARG A 266 2.61 -27.76 4.60
C ARG A 266 1.51 -26.71 4.46
N ILE A 267 0.69 -26.83 3.42
CA ILE A 267 -0.51 -26.01 3.21
C ILE A 267 -1.69 -26.79 3.81
N LYS A 268 -2.19 -26.31 4.95
CA LYS A 268 -3.11 -27.10 5.80
C LYS A 268 -4.54 -27.15 5.28
N ASP A 269 -4.95 -26.11 4.56
CA ASP A 269 -6.33 -25.89 4.14
C ASP A 269 -6.39 -25.55 2.65
N ALA A 270 -7.58 -25.61 2.07
CA ALA A 270 -7.77 -25.12 0.70
C ALA A 270 -7.78 -23.58 0.68
N VAL A 271 -7.25 -23.02 -0.39
CA VAL A 271 -7.30 -21.59 -0.67
C VAL A 271 -8.25 -21.35 -1.84
N GLY A 272 -9.06 -20.29 -1.75
CA GLY A 272 -10.07 -20.00 -2.76
C GLY A 272 -10.10 -18.53 -3.15
N LEU A 273 -10.37 -18.31 -4.44
CA LEU A 273 -10.72 -17.02 -5.01
C LEU A 273 -12.23 -17.01 -5.29
N CYS A 274 -12.93 -16.00 -4.79
CA CYS A 274 -14.34 -15.76 -5.11
C CYS A 274 -14.43 -14.53 -5.99
N ILE A 275 -15.07 -14.66 -7.14
CA ILE A 275 -15.30 -13.59 -8.12
C ILE A 275 -16.80 -13.38 -8.19
N ALA A 276 -17.26 -12.19 -7.84
CA ALA A 276 -18.68 -11.81 -7.98
C ALA A 276 -18.81 -10.69 -8.99
N LEU A 277 -19.82 -10.78 -9.87
CA LEU A 277 -20.19 -9.68 -10.74
C LEU A 277 -21.49 -9.06 -10.25
N GLY A 278 -21.45 -7.75 -10.00
CA GLY A 278 -22.64 -6.96 -9.70
C GLY A 278 -22.87 -5.96 -10.82
N ALA A 279 -24.01 -6.06 -11.51
CA ALA A 279 -24.52 -4.98 -12.35
C ALA A 279 -25.54 -4.19 -11.54
N GLU A 280 -25.19 -2.96 -11.12
CA GLU A 280 -26.14 -2.10 -10.43
C GLU A 280 -26.83 -1.15 -11.41
N ILE A 281 -28.14 -1.30 -11.60
CA ILE A 281 -29.02 -0.24 -12.10
C ILE A 281 -29.50 0.54 -10.87
N ARG A 282 -28.97 1.77 -10.71
CA ARG A 282 -29.23 2.78 -9.66
C ARG A 282 -30.18 2.38 -8.52
N GLY A 283 -29.66 2.24 -7.30
CA GLY A 283 -30.49 2.38 -6.09
C GLY A 283 -29.80 2.12 -4.73
N ALA A 284 -29.45 3.21 -4.05
CA ALA A 284 -29.42 3.43 -2.58
C ALA A 284 -28.42 2.69 -1.63
N ASP A 285 -27.62 3.54 -0.97
CA ASP A 285 -27.30 3.69 0.47
C ASP A 285 -26.64 2.61 1.39
N SER A 286 -25.48 3.05 1.91
CA SER A 286 -25.06 3.13 3.35
C SER A 286 -23.94 2.21 3.92
N SER A 287 -22.83 2.89 4.28
CA SER A 287 -22.11 2.96 5.58
C SER A 287 -21.40 1.77 6.28
N SER A 288 -20.15 2.09 6.72
CA SER A 288 -19.37 1.59 7.90
C SER A 288 -18.54 0.29 7.74
N ALA A 289 -17.36 0.04 8.35
CA ALA A 289 -16.36 0.81 9.12
C ALA A 289 -15.06 -0.05 9.25
N LEU A 290 -13.88 0.57 9.43
CA LEU A 290 -12.55 -0.07 9.63
C LEU A 290 -12.11 -0.01 11.11
N ALA A 291 -11.40 -1.03 11.62
CA ALA A 291 -10.90 -1.11 13.00
C ALA A 291 -9.36 -1.10 13.07
N ALA A 292 -8.81 -0.36 14.04
CA ALA A 292 -7.41 0.08 14.06
C ALA A 292 -6.57 -0.57 15.19
N GLU A 293 -5.35 -1.03 14.87
CA GLU A 293 -4.42 -1.66 15.85
C GLU A 293 -2.99 -1.07 15.96
N ALA A 294 -2.53 -0.16 15.08
CA ALA A 294 -1.13 0.29 15.11
C ALA A 294 -0.89 1.67 15.77
N LEU A 295 0.23 1.79 16.52
CA LEU A 295 0.68 3.02 17.19
C LEU A 295 1.05 4.18 16.24
N SER A 296 1.23 3.91 14.95
CA SER A 296 1.39 4.91 13.90
C SER A 296 0.09 5.11 13.13
N ASP A 297 -0.56 4.02 12.72
CA ASP A 297 -1.58 4.08 11.68
C ASP A 297 -2.86 4.76 12.18
N THR A 298 -3.28 4.49 13.42
CA THR A 298 -4.44 5.19 14.00
C THR A 298 -4.20 6.70 14.12
N PRO A 299 -3.07 7.18 14.67
CA PRO A 299 -2.71 8.58 14.59
C PRO A 299 -2.73 9.14 13.17
N TYR A 300 -2.19 8.43 12.18
CA TYR A 300 -2.21 8.88 10.79
C TYR A 300 -3.63 9.05 10.26
N GLN A 301 -4.53 8.07 10.46
CA GLN A 301 -5.92 8.18 10.00
C GLN A 301 -6.65 9.33 10.68
N ILE A 302 -6.41 9.53 11.99
CA ILE A 302 -6.95 10.68 12.73
C ILE A 302 -6.46 12.00 12.13
N ILE A 303 -5.16 12.11 11.84
CA ILE A 303 -4.58 13.33 11.24
C ILE A 303 -5.16 13.55 9.83
N LYS A 304 -5.25 12.51 9.00
CA LYS A 304 -5.83 12.59 7.65
C LYS A 304 -7.27 13.10 7.69
N LEU A 305 -8.13 12.46 8.49
CA LEU A 305 -9.54 12.87 8.63
C LEU A 305 -9.66 14.29 9.19
N ALA A 306 -8.80 14.65 10.15
CA ALA A 306 -8.83 15.99 10.74
C ALA A 306 -8.33 17.08 9.79
N ASP A 307 -7.29 16.79 9.00
CA ASP A 307 -6.78 17.68 7.97
C ASP A 307 -7.79 17.82 6.83
N PHE A 308 -8.47 16.73 6.45
CA PHE A 308 -9.59 16.76 5.51
C PHE A 308 -10.66 17.74 5.99
N ILE A 309 -11.25 17.53 7.18
CA ILE A 309 -12.25 18.43 7.76
C ILE A 309 -11.77 19.90 7.79
N SER A 310 -10.50 20.11 8.14
CA SER A 310 -9.94 21.46 8.29
C SER A 310 -9.76 22.17 6.94
N LYS A 311 -9.35 21.43 5.89
CA LYS A 311 -9.09 21.98 4.55
C LYS A 311 -10.36 22.15 3.72
N THR A 312 -11.37 21.30 3.95
CA THR A 312 -12.63 21.31 3.20
C THR A 312 -13.76 22.00 3.96
N LYS A 313 -13.42 22.76 5.01
CA LYS A 313 -14.38 23.48 5.88
C LYS A 313 -15.28 24.47 5.14
N ASP A 314 -14.87 24.96 3.98
CA ASP A 314 -15.66 25.93 3.21
C ASP A 314 -16.33 25.28 1.99
N SER A 315 -16.01 24.03 1.66
CA SER A 315 -16.52 23.29 0.49
C SER A 315 -17.47 22.13 0.83
N LEU A 316 -17.37 21.54 2.02
CA LEU A 316 -18.27 20.47 2.45
C LEU A 316 -19.60 20.99 2.97
N ASP A 317 -20.69 20.31 2.59
CA ASP A 317 -21.98 20.46 3.28
C ASP A 317 -21.86 20.07 4.77
N GLU A 318 -22.78 20.59 5.58
CA GLU A 318 -22.74 20.41 7.04
C GLU A 318 -23.00 18.95 7.45
N ASP A 319 -23.74 18.19 6.66
CA ASP A 319 -24.12 16.80 6.95
C ASP A 319 -22.91 15.87 6.78
N MET A 320 -22.18 15.98 5.67
CA MET A 320 -20.93 15.26 5.43
C MET A 320 -19.87 15.61 6.48
N ARG A 321 -19.80 16.89 6.86
CA ARG A 321 -18.89 17.34 7.91
C ARG A 321 -19.22 16.72 9.26
N GLU A 322 -20.49 16.66 9.63
CA GLU A 322 -20.90 16.03 10.89
C GLU A 322 -20.69 14.51 10.83
N PHE A 323 -20.94 13.87 9.68
CA PHE A 323 -20.63 12.46 9.46
C PHE A 323 -19.14 12.15 9.67
N VAL A 324 -18.23 12.92 9.06
CA VAL A 324 -16.78 12.71 9.23
C VAL A 324 -16.36 12.98 10.68
N LYS A 325 -16.95 13.97 11.37
CA LYS A 325 -16.71 14.18 12.81
C LYS A 325 -17.20 13.01 13.65
N GLU A 326 -18.39 12.45 13.37
CA GLU A 326 -18.91 11.27 14.05
C GLU A 326 -18.02 10.05 13.83
N HIS A 327 -17.56 9.85 12.58
CA HIS A 327 -16.62 8.79 12.27
C HIS A 327 -15.31 8.97 13.05
N LEU A 328 -14.76 10.18 13.08
CA LEU A 328 -13.56 10.50 13.85
C LEU A 328 -13.78 10.30 15.37
N ARG A 329 -14.95 10.67 15.92
CA ARG A 329 -15.32 10.38 17.33
C ARG A 329 -15.30 8.87 17.61
N SER A 330 -15.80 8.07 16.67
CA SER A 330 -15.85 6.61 16.80
C SER A 330 -14.46 5.97 16.86
N LEU A 331 -13.47 6.56 16.18
CA LEU A 331 -12.08 6.11 16.18
C LEU A 331 -11.30 6.56 17.43
N VAL A 332 -11.51 7.81 17.85
CA VAL A 332 -10.73 8.45 18.93
C VAL A 332 -10.97 7.77 20.27
N GLY A 333 -12.22 7.43 20.62
CA GLY A 333 -12.54 6.83 21.92
C GLY A 333 -11.79 5.51 22.20
N PRO A 334 -11.92 4.50 21.33
CA PRO A 334 -11.16 3.24 21.45
C PRO A 334 -9.65 3.44 21.45
N TRP A 335 -9.14 4.32 20.59
CA TRP A 335 -7.70 4.58 20.51
C TRP A 335 -7.14 5.18 21.80
N LEU A 336 -7.82 6.17 22.39
CA LEU A 336 -7.40 6.77 23.67
C LEU A 336 -7.44 5.76 24.82
N ARG A 337 -8.44 4.86 24.86
CA ARG A 337 -8.48 3.79 25.86
C ARG A 337 -7.29 2.85 25.73
N LYS A 338 -6.93 2.45 24.51
CA LYS A 338 -5.73 1.62 24.27
C LYS A 338 -4.45 2.32 24.72
N LEU A 339 -4.33 3.64 24.47
CA LEU A 339 -3.19 4.41 24.97
C LEU A 339 -3.17 4.47 26.50
N ASP A 340 -4.32 4.64 27.14
CA ASP A 340 -4.43 4.68 28.61
C ASP A 340 -4.02 3.34 29.24
N GLU A 341 -4.50 2.23 28.67
CA GLU A 341 -4.13 0.87 29.06
C GLU A 341 -2.63 0.58 28.87
N ALA A 342 -2.03 1.15 27.82
CA ALA A 342 -0.60 1.06 27.56
C ALA A 342 0.23 1.95 28.51
N ASP A 343 -0.34 3.07 28.97
CA ASP A 343 0.32 4.04 29.85
C ASP A 343 -0.05 3.87 31.33
N LYS A 344 -0.01 2.62 31.84
CA LYS A 344 -0.32 2.30 33.26
C LYS A 344 0.47 3.11 34.29
N ARG A 345 1.55 3.78 33.88
CA ARG A 345 2.43 4.59 34.74
C ARG A 345 2.27 6.10 34.53
N GLY A 346 1.36 6.56 33.65
CA GLY A 346 1.10 7.99 33.39
C GLY A 346 2.32 8.73 32.84
N HIS A 347 3.12 8.02 32.06
CA HIS A 347 4.45 8.38 31.59
C HIS A 347 4.48 8.82 30.13
N PHE A 348 3.42 8.54 29.37
CA PHE A 348 3.27 8.78 27.93
C PHE A 348 4.49 8.33 27.13
N ALA A 349 5.02 7.16 27.52
CA ALA A 349 6.11 6.49 26.83
C ALA A 349 5.65 5.11 26.42
N PHE A 350 5.39 4.96 25.13
CA PHE A 350 4.82 3.76 24.55
C PHE A 350 5.94 2.95 23.88
N PRO A 351 6.20 1.71 24.34
CA PRO A 351 7.12 0.84 23.65
C PRO A 351 6.51 0.42 22.31
N GLN A 352 7.36 0.22 21.31
CA GLN A 352 6.95 -0.43 20.07
C GLN A 352 6.40 -1.83 20.40
N PRO A 353 5.23 -2.23 19.84
CA PRO A 353 4.59 -3.50 20.14
C PRO A 353 5.56 -4.68 20.02
N GLY A 354 5.53 -5.59 21.00
CA GLY A 354 6.42 -6.74 21.05
C GLY A 354 7.88 -6.43 21.42
N THR A 355 8.23 -5.18 21.74
CA THR A 355 9.61 -4.80 22.09
C THR A 355 9.68 -3.92 23.34
N GLN A 356 10.90 -3.66 23.83
CA GLN A 356 11.18 -2.64 24.86
C GLN A 356 11.82 -1.38 24.26
N LYS A 357 11.58 -1.13 22.96
CA LYS A 357 12.14 -0.01 22.20
C LYS A 357 11.15 1.14 22.15
N TYR A 358 11.58 2.33 22.52
CA TYR A 358 10.80 3.57 22.44
C TYR A 358 11.35 4.41 21.31
N ARG A 359 10.50 4.82 20.36
CA ARG A 359 10.90 5.67 19.22
C ARG A 359 10.22 7.02 19.30
N LEU A 360 10.97 8.09 19.11
CA LEU A 360 10.44 9.44 19.21
C LEU A 360 9.38 9.71 18.13
N GLU A 361 9.56 9.15 16.93
CA GLU A 361 8.62 9.30 15.80
C GLU A 361 7.17 8.91 16.16
N TYR A 362 6.96 7.79 16.86
CA TYR A 362 5.62 7.35 17.26
C TYR A 362 4.97 8.34 18.22
N HIS A 363 5.77 8.93 19.11
CA HIS A 363 5.26 9.89 20.07
C HIS A 363 4.94 11.24 19.41
N VAL A 364 5.69 11.64 18.39
CA VAL A 364 5.36 12.80 17.57
C VAL A 364 4.04 12.56 16.80
N TRP A 365 3.85 11.37 16.23
CA TRP A 365 2.59 11.00 15.58
C TRP A 365 1.39 11.05 16.54
N ILE A 366 1.48 10.41 17.70
CA ILE A 366 0.46 10.45 18.74
C ILE A 366 0.14 11.90 19.14
N TRP A 367 1.17 12.70 19.40
CA TRP A 367 0.99 14.10 19.76
C TRP A 367 0.31 14.93 18.65
N ARG A 368 0.67 14.72 17.38
CA ARG A 368 0.03 15.39 16.25
C ARG A 368 -1.44 15.02 16.12
N ALA A 369 -1.77 13.74 16.27
CA ALA A 369 -3.15 13.28 16.25
C ALA A 369 -3.96 13.92 17.38
N LEU A 370 -3.41 14.00 18.59
CA LEU A 370 -4.05 14.68 19.72
C LEU A 370 -4.22 16.19 19.47
N LEU A 371 -3.25 16.86 18.87
CA LEU A 371 -3.41 18.26 18.45
C LEU A 371 -4.54 18.42 17.43
N ALA A 372 -4.67 17.50 16.48
CA ALA A 372 -5.72 17.55 15.47
C ALA A 372 -7.11 17.36 16.11
N ILE A 373 -7.23 16.41 17.04
CA ILE A 373 -8.44 16.16 17.83
C ILE A 373 -8.82 17.40 18.66
N ASP A 374 -7.84 18.02 19.33
CA ASP A 374 -8.05 19.20 20.18
C ASP A 374 -8.50 20.42 19.36
N LYS A 375 -7.88 20.65 18.20
CA LYS A 375 -8.27 21.71 17.25
C LYS A 375 -9.72 21.58 16.80
N LEU A 376 -10.18 20.34 16.57
CA LEU A 376 -11.55 20.05 16.17
C LEU A 376 -12.53 19.97 17.35
N ARG A 377 -12.07 20.17 18.60
CA ARG A 377 -12.87 20.12 19.84
C ARG A 377 -13.68 18.83 20.05
N ILE A 378 -13.20 17.72 19.48
CA ILE A 378 -13.92 16.44 19.44
C ILE A 378 -14.13 15.88 20.87
N VAL A 379 -13.12 16.00 21.72
CA VAL A 379 -13.16 15.46 23.11
C VAL A 379 -14.05 16.30 24.04
N GLY A 380 -14.20 17.60 23.79
CA GLY A 380 -15.13 18.45 24.55
C GLY A 380 -16.59 18.07 24.35
N SER A 381 -16.94 17.53 23.17
CA SER A 381 -18.28 17.07 22.81
C SER A 381 -18.63 15.69 23.41
N LEU A 382 -17.63 14.84 23.68
CA LEU A 382 -17.83 13.52 24.30
C LEU A 382 -18.27 13.61 25.78
N LYS A 383 -18.04 14.73 26.46
CA LYS A 383 -18.47 14.96 27.85
C LYS A 383 -19.89 15.53 27.97
N GLY A 384 -20.57 15.84 26.85
CA GLY A 384 -21.80 16.65 26.83
C GLY A 384 -23.11 15.94 26.50
N SER A 385 -23.13 14.68 26.04
CA SER A 385 -24.37 13.97 25.73
C SER A 385 -24.86 13.16 26.94
N GLY A 386 -25.38 13.86 27.94
CA GLY A 386 -26.04 13.29 29.12
C GLY A 386 -27.52 13.61 29.12
N THR A 387 -28.27 13.21 28.08
CA THR A 387 -29.73 13.19 28.14
C THR A 387 -30.17 12.04 29.04
N LYS A 388 -30.78 12.40 30.16
CA LYS A 388 -31.31 11.50 31.19
C LYS A 388 -32.45 10.65 30.63
N THR A 389 -32.14 9.48 30.08
CA THR A 389 -33.09 8.36 30.05
C THR A 389 -32.38 7.09 30.50
N SER A 390 -32.68 6.75 31.75
CA SER A 390 -32.22 5.55 32.44
C SER A 390 -32.62 4.28 31.69
N SER A 391 -31.63 3.55 31.16
CA SER A 391 -31.74 2.10 30.99
C SER A 391 -30.45 1.44 31.46
N ALA A 392 -30.59 0.34 32.20
CA ALA A 392 -29.53 -0.27 33.00
C ALA A 392 -28.48 -1.07 32.20
N ARG A 393 -28.07 -0.58 31.02
CA ARG A 393 -27.00 -1.19 30.20
C ARG A 393 -25.76 -0.32 29.98
N ASP A 394 -25.77 0.96 30.38
CA ASP A 394 -24.65 1.89 30.21
C ASP A 394 -23.68 1.92 31.41
N GLN A 395 -23.13 0.77 31.80
CA GLN A 395 -22.02 0.73 32.78
C GLN A 395 -20.62 0.78 32.13
N VAL A 396 -20.50 0.97 30.82
CA VAL A 396 -19.21 0.90 30.10
C VAL A 396 -18.60 2.28 29.76
N SER A 397 -19.31 3.39 29.98
CA SER A 397 -18.91 4.72 29.46
C SER A 397 -18.26 5.69 30.46
N GLN A 398 -17.90 5.27 31.68
CA GLN A 398 -17.31 6.18 32.69
C GLN A 398 -15.97 5.70 33.29
N LEU A 399 -15.03 5.28 32.44
CA LEU A 399 -13.62 5.30 32.86
C LEU A 399 -13.07 6.72 32.66
N PRO A 400 -12.41 7.32 33.67
CA PRO A 400 -11.75 8.61 33.50
C PRO A 400 -10.57 8.39 32.56
N LEU A 401 -10.75 8.66 31.26
CA LEU A 401 -9.62 8.78 30.33
C LEU A 401 -8.58 9.70 31.00
N GLY A 402 -7.33 9.25 31.09
CA GLY A 402 -6.24 10.10 31.56
C GLY A 402 -6.21 11.43 30.79
N ASP A 403 -5.65 12.48 31.40
CA ASP A 403 -5.49 13.78 30.74
C ASP A 403 -4.49 13.66 29.56
N PHE A 404 -4.96 13.19 28.40
CA PHE A 404 -4.25 13.14 27.11
C PHE A 404 -4.11 14.55 26.49
N SER A 405 -3.71 15.53 27.29
CA SER A 405 -3.44 16.88 26.79
C SER A 405 -2.21 16.85 25.88
N PRO A 406 -2.28 17.43 24.66
CA PRO A 406 -1.12 17.52 23.76
C PRO A 406 0.09 18.18 24.43
N ALA A 407 -0.14 19.22 25.23
CA ALA A 407 0.92 19.94 25.95
C ALA A 407 1.61 19.07 27.02
N GLU A 408 0.84 18.21 27.69
CA GLU A 408 1.35 17.33 28.73
C GLU A 408 2.17 16.18 28.14
N ILE A 409 1.68 15.58 27.05
CA ILE A 409 2.39 14.53 26.31
C ILE A 409 3.69 15.08 25.73
N GLN A 410 3.65 16.23 25.07
CA GLN A 410 4.85 16.88 24.55
C GLN A 410 5.91 17.05 25.65
N ARG A 411 5.52 17.61 26.80
CA ARG A 411 6.40 17.85 27.94
C ARG A 411 7.00 16.56 28.50
N LYS A 412 6.18 15.53 28.72
CA LYS A 412 6.63 14.24 29.29
C LYS A 412 7.50 13.45 28.31
N VAL A 413 7.14 13.44 27.02
CA VAL A 413 7.92 12.80 25.97
C VAL A 413 9.29 13.47 25.83
N LEU A 414 9.34 14.80 25.68
CA LEU A 414 10.61 15.52 25.59
C LEU A 414 11.50 15.28 26.81
N LYS A 415 10.92 15.32 28.02
CA LYS A 415 11.64 15.01 29.27
C LYS A 415 12.24 13.60 29.24
N ARG A 416 11.51 12.61 28.73
CA ARG A 416 11.95 11.21 28.67
C ARG A 416 12.96 10.93 27.59
N PHE A 417 12.85 11.55 26.43
CA PHE A 417 13.83 11.35 25.36
C PHE A 417 15.09 12.20 25.55
N THR A 418 15.06 13.22 26.42
CA THR A 418 16.25 13.99 26.78
C THR A 418 17.22 13.17 27.64
N THR A 419 18.45 12.99 27.17
CA THR A 419 19.52 12.32 27.92
C THR A 419 20.89 12.83 27.46
N GLU A 420 21.95 12.50 28.19
CA GLU A 420 23.32 12.82 27.79
C GLU A 420 23.80 11.84 26.72
N ASN A 421 24.41 12.38 25.66
CA ASN A 421 25.19 11.59 24.72
C ASN A 421 26.58 11.37 25.32
N THR A 422 26.93 10.11 25.58
CA THR A 422 28.17 9.73 26.24
C THR A 422 29.42 10.09 25.43
N ALA A 423 29.34 10.13 24.10
CA ALA A 423 30.45 10.46 23.22
C ALA A 423 30.73 11.98 23.20
N SER A 424 29.68 12.81 23.10
CA SER A 424 29.83 14.26 23.02
C SER A 424 29.74 14.98 24.37
N ARG A 425 29.33 14.27 25.44
CA ARG A 425 29.05 14.82 26.79
C ARG A 425 28.03 15.96 26.78
N ARG A 426 27.14 15.98 25.78
CA ARG A 426 26.08 16.99 25.63
C ARG A 426 24.72 16.37 25.93
N ARG A 427 23.85 17.14 26.59
CA ARG A 427 22.43 16.78 26.72
C ARG A 427 21.70 17.05 25.42
N MET A 428 20.96 16.06 24.96
CA MET A 428 20.36 16.00 23.63
C MET A 428 19.04 15.22 23.70
N ILE A 429 18.24 15.27 22.65
CA ILE A 429 17.01 14.48 22.51
C ILE A 429 17.35 13.19 21.74
N ALA A 430 17.21 12.04 22.38
CA ALA A 430 17.35 10.77 21.71
C ALA A 430 16.18 10.54 20.74
N VAL A 431 16.44 9.91 19.60
CA VAL A 431 15.39 9.51 18.64
C VAL A 431 14.91 8.07 18.84
N SER A 432 15.69 7.26 19.56
CA SER A 432 15.25 5.96 20.06
C SER A 432 15.94 5.62 21.36
N ARG A 433 15.23 4.88 22.23
CA ARG A 433 15.75 4.39 23.51
C ARG A 433 15.35 2.93 23.76
N LYS A 434 16.26 2.19 24.36
CA LYS A 434 16.07 0.89 25.03
C LYS A 434 16.76 0.96 26.40
N SER A 435 16.58 -0.02 27.27
CA SER A 435 17.22 -0.05 28.59
C SER A 435 18.75 0.09 28.54
N ALA A 436 19.38 -0.52 27.53
CA ALA A 436 20.84 -0.53 27.38
C ALA A 436 21.38 0.39 26.26
N GLU A 437 20.50 0.97 25.44
CA GLU A 437 20.91 1.63 24.20
C GLU A 437 20.14 2.94 23.99
N THR A 438 20.86 4.00 23.64
CA THR A 438 20.29 5.30 23.28
C THR A 438 20.84 5.73 21.93
N ARG A 439 19.95 6.06 21.00
CA ARG A 439 20.29 6.49 19.64
C ARG A 439 19.97 7.96 19.44
N PHE A 440 20.95 8.71 18.94
CA PHE A 440 20.80 10.11 18.50
C PHE A 440 20.91 10.29 16.98
N LEU A 441 21.61 9.37 16.30
CA LEU A 441 21.70 9.32 14.84
C LEU A 441 20.30 9.15 14.25
N PHE A 442 19.87 10.05 13.38
CA PHE A 442 18.63 9.90 12.62
C PHE A 442 18.73 8.71 11.68
N ARG A 443 17.61 8.07 11.39
CA ARG A 443 17.41 7.01 10.39
C ARG A 443 16.31 7.48 9.42
N SER A 444 16.15 6.79 8.30
CA SER A 444 15.21 7.16 7.23
C SER A 444 13.79 7.49 7.73
N ARG A 445 13.24 6.70 8.65
CA ARG A 445 11.88 6.92 9.22
C ARG A 445 11.73 8.12 10.17
N ASP A 446 12.83 8.79 10.53
CA ASP A 446 12.78 9.94 11.45
C ASP A 446 12.35 11.25 10.71
N THR A 447 11.87 11.17 9.46
CA THR A 447 11.34 12.31 8.66
C THR A 447 10.25 13.09 9.38
N VAL A 448 9.35 12.41 10.10
CA VAL A 448 8.26 13.04 10.86
C VAL A 448 8.75 14.10 11.85
N LEU A 449 9.98 13.95 12.37
CA LEU A 449 10.56 14.92 13.32
C LEU A 449 10.78 16.30 12.69
N PHE A 450 10.74 16.39 11.36
CA PHE A 450 10.91 17.62 10.59
C PHE A 450 9.60 18.18 10.03
N TYR A 451 8.48 17.45 10.17
CA TYR A 451 7.18 17.95 9.73
C TYR A 451 6.77 19.21 10.50
N GLU A 452 6.24 20.19 9.78
CA GLU A 452 5.80 21.43 10.39
C GLU A 452 4.51 21.23 11.17
N SER A 453 4.43 21.88 12.34
CA SER A 453 3.25 21.88 13.17
C SER A 453 3.12 23.22 13.90
N LYS A 454 1.88 23.63 14.15
CA LYS A 454 1.56 24.80 14.98
C LYS A 454 0.67 24.32 16.15
N PRO A 455 1.18 24.33 17.40
CA PRO A 455 2.54 24.72 17.83
C PRO A 455 3.64 23.71 17.38
N PRO A 456 4.93 24.08 17.36
CA PRO A 456 6.04 23.16 17.06
C PRO A 456 6.28 22.13 18.16
N PHE A 457 6.62 20.88 17.80
CA PHE A 457 6.87 19.83 18.81
C PHE A 457 8.05 20.10 19.73
N PHE A 458 9.09 20.77 19.23
CA PHE A 458 10.35 21.00 19.96
C PHE A 458 10.48 22.40 20.56
N ASP A 459 9.42 23.21 20.56
CA ASP A 459 9.45 24.62 21.00
C ASP A 459 10.11 24.85 22.38
N LYS A 460 9.76 24.03 23.38
CA LYS A 460 10.27 24.11 24.76
C LYS A 460 11.63 23.42 24.96
N SER A 461 12.20 22.84 23.91
CA SER A 461 13.46 22.09 23.97
C SER A 461 14.33 22.38 22.75
N ASP A 462 14.20 23.58 22.18
CA ASP A 462 14.86 23.98 20.94
C ASP A 462 16.38 23.82 21.01
N SER A 463 17.02 24.20 22.13
CA SER A 463 18.46 24.02 22.31
C SER A 463 18.90 22.55 22.37
N LEU A 464 18.10 21.67 22.98
CA LEU A 464 18.37 20.23 23.04
C LEU A 464 18.12 19.55 21.69
N TRP A 465 17.09 19.99 20.97
CA TRP A 465 16.79 19.53 19.62
C TRP A 465 17.87 19.97 18.64
N LYS A 466 18.29 21.24 18.68
CA LYS A 466 19.39 21.77 17.91
C LYS A 466 20.69 21.03 18.16
N ALA A 467 21.00 20.69 19.42
CA ALA A 467 22.16 19.85 19.72
C ALA A 467 22.06 18.48 19.00
N THR A 468 20.86 17.89 18.94
CA THR A 468 20.58 16.63 18.22
C THR A 468 20.78 16.74 16.72
N ILE A 469 20.33 17.84 16.12
CA ILE A 469 20.56 18.15 14.70
C ILE A 469 22.06 18.35 14.43
N ASP A 470 22.73 19.19 15.24
CA ASP A 470 24.15 19.53 15.05
C ASP A 470 25.07 18.31 15.19
N ALA A 471 24.64 17.27 15.94
CA ALA A 471 25.40 16.03 16.05
C ALA A 471 25.37 15.18 14.79
N GLN A 472 24.37 15.34 13.91
CA GLN A 472 24.23 14.48 12.73
C GLN A 472 25.47 14.54 11.83
N ARG A 473 26.05 15.72 11.64
CA ARG A 473 27.22 15.89 10.76
C ARG A 473 28.47 15.10 11.15
N TYR A 474 28.53 14.60 12.39
CA TYR A 474 29.68 13.85 12.92
C TYR A 474 29.49 12.34 12.85
N HIS A 475 28.35 11.85 12.37
CA HIS A 475 28.10 10.41 12.20
C HIS A 475 28.58 9.96 10.82
N GLU A 476 29.51 9.01 10.78
CA GLU A 476 30.04 8.44 9.53
C GLU A 476 28.93 7.76 8.71
N GLU A 477 27.87 7.24 9.35
CA GLU A 477 26.71 6.65 8.68
C GLU A 477 25.88 7.68 7.87
N ASN A 478 26.18 8.98 7.98
CA ASN A 478 25.58 10.03 7.17
C ASN A 478 26.34 10.34 5.88
N GLU A 479 27.42 9.60 5.56
CA GLU A 479 28.06 9.68 4.26
C GLU A 479 27.15 9.07 3.17
N ASP A 480 26.73 9.92 2.22
CA ASP A 480 25.72 9.64 1.19
C ASP A 480 26.21 8.69 0.08
N SER A 481 27.52 8.45 -0.01
CA SER A 481 28.12 7.49 -0.94
C SER A 481 27.60 6.07 -0.72
N THR A 482 27.19 5.72 0.51
CA THR A 482 26.75 4.37 0.88
C THR A 482 25.24 4.22 0.99
N TRP A 483 24.48 5.29 0.78
CA TRP A 483 23.03 5.25 0.92
C TRP A 483 22.38 4.51 -0.25
N ASP A 484 21.60 3.50 0.10
CA ASP A 484 20.75 2.66 -0.75
C ASP A 484 19.26 2.90 -0.48
N ASN A 485 18.92 3.78 0.46
CA ASN A 485 17.57 3.99 0.94
C ASN A 485 17.06 5.37 0.50
N PRO A 486 16.13 5.47 -0.46
CA PRO A 486 15.59 6.74 -0.94
C PRO A 486 15.04 7.63 0.18
N LEU A 487 14.40 7.06 1.20
CA LEU A 487 13.86 7.83 2.33
C LEU A 487 14.98 8.50 3.16
N ARG A 488 16.21 8.00 3.08
CA ARG A 488 17.38 8.68 3.65
C ARG A 488 17.69 9.99 2.93
N TYR A 489 17.56 10.01 1.61
CA TYR A 489 17.67 11.23 0.81
C TYR A 489 16.48 12.16 1.08
N GLY A 490 15.27 11.63 1.25
CA GLY A 490 14.10 12.42 1.67
C GLY A 490 14.34 13.15 3.00
N LEU A 491 14.83 12.44 4.02
CA LEU A 491 15.24 13.06 5.29
C LEU A 491 16.32 14.14 5.10
N ALA A 492 17.36 13.85 4.30
CA ALA A 492 18.45 14.78 4.04
C ALA A 492 17.95 16.06 3.35
N LEU A 493 17.04 15.91 2.36
CA LEU A 493 16.37 16.99 1.67
C LEU A 493 15.57 17.87 2.63
N MET A 494 14.77 17.26 3.52
CA MET A 494 13.99 17.97 4.54
C MET A 494 14.86 18.73 5.54
N MET A 495 15.96 18.12 6.01
CA MET A 495 16.92 18.78 6.88
C MET A 495 17.57 19.98 6.19
N ALA A 496 18.01 19.78 4.95
CA ALA A 496 18.67 20.79 4.15
C ALA A 496 17.77 21.98 3.81
N ALA A 497 16.49 21.72 3.53
CA ALA A 497 15.47 22.76 3.30
C ALA A 497 15.32 23.71 4.50
N LYS A 498 15.63 23.23 5.71
CA LYS A 498 15.63 24.03 6.95
C LYS A 498 17.01 24.61 7.30
N GLY A 499 17.97 24.51 6.40
CA GLY A 499 19.34 24.98 6.58
C GLY A 499 20.22 24.09 7.47
N PHE A 500 19.78 22.87 7.76
CA PHE A 500 20.52 21.93 8.60
C PHE A 500 21.43 21.00 7.78
N GLN A 501 22.53 20.57 8.39
CA GLN A 501 23.50 19.65 7.78
C GLN A 501 23.33 18.24 8.36
N ILE A 502 23.10 17.25 7.49
CA ILE A 502 23.08 15.84 7.90
C ILE A 502 24.49 15.22 7.93
N ASN A 503 25.42 15.72 7.10
CA ASN A 503 26.84 15.36 7.04
C ASN A 503 27.71 16.61 6.85
N TRP A 504 28.99 16.45 6.51
CA TRP A 504 29.94 17.55 6.35
C TRP A 504 29.66 18.48 5.16
N LYS A 505 28.82 18.06 4.20
CA LYS A 505 28.47 18.88 3.04
C LYS A 505 27.56 20.04 3.48
N SER A 506 27.59 21.14 2.71
CA SER A 506 26.68 22.27 2.96
C SER A 506 25.22 21.84 2.77
N ALA A 507 24.30 22.50 3.50
CA ALA A 507 22.87 22.22 3.37
C ALA A 507 22.41 22.33 1.91
N GLN A 508 22.80 23.39 1.20
CA GLN A 508 22.50 23.58 -0.22
C GLN A 508 22.97 22.41 -1.08
N ARG A 509 24.21 21.94 -0.91
CA ARG A 509 24.74 20.83 -1.70
C ARG A 509 24.00 19.52 -1.43
N ILE A 510 23.60 19.27 -0.18
CA ILE A 510 22.78 18.10 0.17
C ILE A 510 21.39 18.20 -0.41
N PHE A 511 20.80 19.40 -0.40
CA PHE A 511 19.50 19.65 -1.01
C PHE A 511 19.52 19.29 -2.50
N ASP A 512 20.45 19.87 -3.25
CA ASP A 512 20.55 19.68 -4.70
C ASP A 512 20.85 18.22 -5.06
N ASN A 513 21.82 17.60 -4.36
CA ASN A 513 22.18 16.20 -4.60
C ASN A 513 21.03 15.23 -4.26
N SER A 514 20.35 15.44 -3.13
CA SER A 514 19.27 14.54 -2.70
C SER A 514 18.07 14.66 -3.63
N ARG A 515 17.73 15.89 -4.04
CA ARG A 515 16.67 16.14 -5.02
C ARG A 515 16.99 15.46 -6.36
N ALA A 516 18.19 15.64 -6.89
CA ALA A 516 18.60 15.01 -8.14
C ALA A 516 18.56 13.48 -8.06
N THR A 517 19.08 12.90 -6.97
CA THR A 517 19.10 11.43 -6.77
C THR A 517 17.69 10.86 -6.69
N LEU A 518 16.78 11.51 -5.97
CA LEU A 518 15.39 11.06 -5.85
C LEU A 518 14.67 11.13 -7.20
N LEU A 519 14.77 12.26 -7.93
CA LEU A 519 14.09 12.41 -9.21
C LEU A 519 14.65 11.49 -10.31
N MET A 520 15.95 11.20 -10.31
CA MET A 520 16.54 10.24 -11.26
C MET A 520 16.20 8.79 -10.93
N SER A 521 15.83 8.49 -9.69
CA SER A 521 15.49 7.13 -9.25
C SER A 521 13.99 6.84 -9.27
N SER A 522 13.12 7.85 -9.31
CA SER A 522 11.67 7.64 -9.38
C SER A 522 11.26 6.94 -10.68
N SER A 523 10.30 6.04 -10.58
CA SER A 523 9.62 5.51 -11.77
C SER A 523 8.76 6.59 -12.42
N SER A 524 8.37 6.35 -13.67
CA SER A 524 7.54 7.27 -14.46
C SER A 524 6.21 7.65 -13.82
N ASN A 525 5.64 6.75 -13.01
CA ASN A 525 4.43 7.00 -12.22
C ASN A 525 4.66 7.90 -10.98
N GLY A 526 5.85 8.49 -10.82
CA GLY A 526 6.20 9.34 -9.68
C GLY A 526 6.53 8.59 -8.39
N LEU A 527 6.43 7.26 -8.37
CA LEU A 527 6.80 6.47 -7.19
C LEU A 527 8.31 6.38 -7.06
N PHE A 528 8.79 6.54 -5.84
CA PHE A 528 10.19 6.32 -5.52
C PHE A 528 10.43 4.83 -5.25
N PRO A 529 11.56 4.27 -5.69
CA PRO A 529 11.87 2.87 -5.44
C PRO A 529 12.06 2.64 -3.95
N GLY A 530 11.88 1.40 -3.49
CA GLY A 530 12.12 1.08 -2.09
C GLY A 530 13.59 0.99 -1.69
N GLN A 531 14.46 0.83 -2.70
CA GLN A 531 15.90 0.67 -2.56
C GLN A 531 16.61 1.13 -3.85
N MET A 532 17.85 1.57 -3.72
CA MET A 532 18.74 1.94 -4.82
C MET A 532 20.08 1.22 -4.69
N ASN A 533 20.75 0.99 -5.81
CA ASN A 533 22.14 0.57 -5.83
C ASN A 533 23.01 1.63 -5.14
N LYS A 534 23.91 1.20 -4.24
CA LYS A 534 24.78 2.14 -3.48
C LYS A 534 25.70 2.96 -4.37
N ALA A 535 26.19 2.39 -5.47
CA ALA A 535 27.15 3.01 -6.37
C ALA A 535 26.47 3.77 -7.50
N THR A 536 25.57 3.14 -8.24
CA THR A 536 24.93 3.74 -9.43
C THR A 536 23.75 4.64 -9.07
N LYS A 537 23.16 4.46 -7.88
CA LYS A 537 21.91 5.11 -7.44
C LYS A 537 20.69 4.77 -8.30
N GLU A 538 20.80 3.77 -9.17
CA GLU A 538 19.67 3.25 -9.92
C GLU A 538 18.74 2.45 -9.01
N PRO A 539 17.43 2.37 -9.34
CA PRO A 539 16.48 1.53 -8.62
C PRO A 539 16.94 0.07 -8.56
N GLU A 540 16.88 -0.53 -7.37
CA GLU A 540 17.10 -1.96 -7.19
C GLU A 540 15.90 -2.58 -6.49
N LEU A 541 15.72 -3.89 -6.61
CA LEU A 541 14.82 -4.63 -5.74
C LEU A 541 15.54 -4.98 -4.42
N PHE A 542 14.78 -5.25 -3.36
CA PHE A 542 15.38 -5.74 -2.11
C PHE A 542 15.97 -7.15 -2.29
N TYR A 543 17.15 -7.39 -1.71
CA TYR A 543 17.80 -8.71 -1.77
C TYR A 543 17.28 -9.71 -0.74
N TYR A 544 16.67 -9.22 0.35
CA TYR A 544 16.23 -10.03 1.48
C TYR A 544 14.74 -9.83 1.73
N ALA A 545 13.97 -10.92 1.79
CA ALA A 545 12.51 -10.88 1.97
C ALA A 545 12.03 -10.04 3.17
N GLY A 546 12.81 -9.98 4.26
CA GLY A 546 12.50 -9.16 5.43
C GLY A 546 12.52 -7.64 5.18
N TRP A 547 13.00 -7.19 4.03
CA TRP A 547 13.02 -5.79 3.62
C TRP A 547 11.85 -5.41 2.69
N ARG A 548 11.03 -6.38 2.27
CA ARG A 548 9.91 -6.14 1.34
C ARG A 548 8.94 -5.06 1.83
N ASP A 549 8.48 -5.16 3.08
CA ASP A 549 7.50 -4.20 3.59
C ASP A 549 8.13 -2.81 3.75
N PHE A 550 9.42 -2.76 4.10
CA PHE A 550 10.18 -1.52 4.13
C PHE A 550 10.34 -0.92 2.72
N TYR A 551 10.61 -1.76 1.72
CA TYR A 551 10.76 -1.38 0.33
C TYR A 551 9.53 -0.61 -0.17
N TRP A 552 8.35 -1.20 -0.04
CA TRP A 552 7.12 -0.57 -0.52
C TRP A 552 6.72 0.65 0.31
N HIS A 553 7.00 0.64 1.61
CA HIS A 553 6.74 1.77 2.50
C HIS A 553 7.48 3.05 2.07
N VAL A 554 8.71 2.94 1.56
CA VAL A 554 9.52 4.09 1.13
C VAL A 554 8.84 4.87 0.00
N GLY A 555 8.21 4.18 -0.96
CA GLY A 555 7.54 4.81 -2.09
C GLY A 555 6.37 5.74 -1.70
N PHE A 556 5.80 5.55 -0.50
CA PHE A 556 4.68 6.36 0.02
C PHE A 556 5.11 7.45 1.02
N GLU A 557 6.35 7.45 1.50
CA GLU A 557 6.83 8.41 2.51
C GLU A 557 7.67 9.56 1.95
N ILE A 558 8.13 9.45 0.70
CA ILE A 558 8.89 10.51 0.05
C ILE A 558 7.88 11.43 -0.64
N PRO A 559 7.71 12.67 -0.13
CA PRO A 559 6.70 13.61 -0.60
C PRO A 559 7.02 14.22 -1.96
#